data_AF-A0A5M5ZLZ2-F1
#
_entry.id   AF-A0A5M5ZLZ2-F1
#
_cell.length_a   1.000
_cell.length_b   1.000
_cell.length_c   1.000
_cell.angle_alpha   90.00
_cell.angle_beta   90.00
_cell.angle_gamma   90.00
#
_symmetry.space_group_name_H-M   'P 1'
#
loop_
_entity.id
_entity.type
_entity.pdbx_description
1 polymer ?
#
loop_
_entity_poly.entity_id
_entity_poly.type
_entity_poly.pdbx_seq_one_letter_code
_entity_poly.pdbx_strand_id
1 'polypeptide(L)'
;MVVENLKKLPELSAYQKKQIEKHIIPHIAKLNSKGEYTCMDCGKSWKNDKSNSNIVTCPHCSAKLTVEKDRKRKIAYKDYFAIVTRCGGFQIIRMFFMSATLRKGKKATWWTDEAFQRWITSDGREVIVGRKRNWLCRYVDSWDWSSDLEVRQEHYAHSVCPNKIIGRVYAIPELVRNGFN
;
A
#
# COMPACT_ATOMS: atom_id res chain seq x y z
N MET A 1 -20.25 -19.81 -4.11
CA MET A 1 -18.93 -19.89 -4.79
C MET A 1 -17.95 -18.77 -4.42
N VAL A 2 -18.19 -17.48 -4.74
CA VAL A 2 -17.25 -16.38 -4.37
C VAL A 2 -17.12 -16.24 -2.85
N VAL A 3 -18.24 -16.14 -2.13
CA VAL A 3 -18.28 -15.98 -0.66
C VAL A 3 -17.59 -17.15 0.09
N GLU A 4 -17.70 -18.37 -0.42
CA GLU A 4 -17.06 -19.54 0.19
C GLU A 4 -15.54 -19.54 0.01
N ASN A 5 -15.05 -19.04 -1.12
CA ASN A 5 -13.61 -18.94 -1.39
C ASN A 5 -12.99 -17.70 -0.75
N LEU A 6 -13.76 -16.63 -0.47
CA LEU A 6 -13.30 -15.44 0.24
C LEU A 6 -12.64 -15.80 1.58
N LYS A 7 -13.25 -16.72 2.34
CA LYS A 7 -12.74 -17.19 3.65
C LYS A 7 -11.42 -17.97 3.56
N LYS A 8 -11.02 -18.40 2.37
CA LYS A 8 -9.77 -19.15 2.14
C LYS A 8 -8.58 -18.25 1.79
N LEU A 9 -8.82 -16.96 1.57
CA LEU A 9 -7.75 -16.03 1.23
C LEU A 9 -6.90 -15.72 2.47
N PRO A 10 -5.57 -15.82 2.39
CA PRO A 10 -4.71 -15.54 3.52
C PRO A 10 -4.63 -14.04 3.81
N GLU A 11 -4.34 -13.69 5.05
CA GLU A 11 -3.92 -12.34 5.40
C GLU A 11 -2.57 -11.96 4.78
N LEU A 12 -2.20 -10.68 4.89
CA LEU A 12 -0.88 -10.20 4.49
C LEU A 12 0.22 -10.91 5.28
N SER A 13 1.10 -11.61 4.57
CA SER A 13 2.29 -12.23 5.15
C SER A 13 3.28 -11.18 5.67
N ALA A 14 4.15 -11.57 6.61
CA ALA A 14 5.22 -10.71 7.12
C ALA A 14 6.15 -10.20 6.00
N TYR A 15 6.40 -11.02 4.98
CA TYR A 15 7.16 -10.61 3.80
C TYR A 15 6.48 -9.47 3.05
N GLN A 16 5.17 -9.58 2.78
CA GLN A 16 4.40 -8.53 2.11
C GLN A 16 4.38 -7.24 2.94
N LYS A 17 4.17 -7.34 4.26
CA LYS A 17 4.25 -6.18 5.18
C LYS A 17 5.60 -5.46 5.08
N LYS A 18 6.72 -6.21 5.06
CA LYS A 18 8.05 -5.64 4.88
C LYS A 18 8.26 -4.99 3.50
N GLN A 19 7.68 -5.56 2.45
CA GLN A 19 7.72 -4.96 1.11
C GLN A 19 6.94 -3.64 1.05
N ILE A 20 5.77 -3.56 1.71
CA ILE A 20 4.97 -2.33 1.83
C ILE A 20 5.79 -1.24 2.51
N GLU A 21 6.38 -1.55 3.67
CA GLU A 21 7.22 -0.60 4.42
C GLU A 21 8.39 -0.06 3.59
N LYS A 22 9.01 -0.90 2.77
CA LYS A 22 10.21 -0.57 2.01
C LYS A 22 9.93 0.17 0.69
N HIS A 23 8.79 -0.10 0.06
CA HIS A 23 8.55 0.28 -1.33
C HIS A 23 7.37 1.20 -1.56
N ILE A 24 6.45 1.30 -0.60
CA ILE A 24 5.26 2.15 -0.72
C ILE A 24 5.41 3.37 0.18
N ILE A 25 5.86 3.18 1.42
CA ILE A 25 6.03 4.29 2.36
C ILE A 25 7.23 5.15 1.90
N PRO A 26 7.06 6.49 1.80
CA PRO A 26 8.16 7.35 1.41
C PRO A 26 9.23 7.41 2.51
N HIS A 27 10.49 7.24 2.13
CA HIS A 27 11.63 7.30 3.04
C HIS A 27 12.28 8.68 2.98
N ILE A 28 12.05 9.52 3.99
CA ILE A 28 12.40 10.96 3.96
C ILE A 28 13.35 11.33 5.09
N ALA A 29 14.30 12.21 4.81
CA ALA A 29 15.10 12.94 5.79
C ALA A 29 14.75 14.43 5.76
N LYS A 30 14.44 15.03 6.90
CA LYS A 30 14.26 16.49 7.00
C LYS A 30 15.58 17.16 7.35
N LEU A 31 16.05 18.08 6.51
CA LEU A 31 17.24 18.89 6.78
C LEU A 31 16.83 20.26 7.32
N ASN A 32 17.35 20.64 8.48
CA ASN A 32 17.10 21.97 9.04
C ASN A 32 18.19 23.00 8.62
N SER A 33 17.96 24.27 8.91
CA SER A 33 18.90 25.37 8.62
C SER A 33 20.23 25.27 9.39
N LYS A 34 20.30 24.44 10.44
CA LYS A 34 21.51 24.19 11.24
C LYS A 34 22.35 23.02 10.67
N GLY A 35 21.97 22.46 9.52
CA GLY A 35 22.68 21.35 8.89
C GLY A 35 22.41 19.98 9.55
N GLU A 36 21.39 19.85 10.39
CA GLU A 36 21.02 18.59 11.04
C GLU A 36 19.89 17.91 10.26
N TYR A 37 20.09 16.61 10.01
CA TYR A 37 19.13 15.72 9.39
C TYR A 37 18.28 15.04 10.46
N THR A 38 16.99 14.84 10.17
CA THR A 38 16.10 14.00 10.97
C THR A 38 15.46 12.94 10.08
N CYS A 39 15.63 11.66 10.43
CA CYS A 39 15.02 10.55 9.73
C CYS A 39 13.53 10.49 10.06
N MET A 40 12.69 10.43 9.04
CA MET A 40 11.23 10.35 9.20
C MET A 40 10.73 8.92 9.44
N ASP A 41 11.59 7.91 9.27
CA ASP A 41 11.28 6.51 9.54
C ASP A 41 11.51 6.13 11.01
N CYS A 42 12.67 6.48 11.57
CA CYS A 42 13.05 6.12 12.93
C CYS A 42 12.97 7.28 13.92
N GLY A 43 12.84 8.52 13.44
CA GLY A 43 12.72 9.72 14.25
C GLY A 43 14.04 10.29 14.79
N LYS A 44 15.17 9.59 14.62
CA LYS A 44 16.47 10.05 15.13
C LYS A 44 17.08 11.13 14.25
N SER A 45 17.86 12.03 14.87
CA SER A 45 18.55 13.13 14.19
C SER A 45 20.06 12.98 14.29
N TRP A 46 20.78 13.48 13.29
CA TRP A 46 22.23 13.46 13.23
C TRP A 46 22.77 14.64 12.41
N LYS A 47 24.03 14.98 12.63
CA LYS A 47 24.80 15.89 11.78
C LYS A 47 25.66 15.07 10.83
N ASN A 48 25.89 15.59 9.63
CA ASN A 48 26.80 15.00 8.66
C ASN A 48 27.59 16.13 7.99
N ASP A 49 28.90 15.97 7.90
CA ASP A 49 29.81 16.95 7.31
C ASP A 49 29.55 17.15 5.81
N LYS A 50 28.98 16.13 5.15
CA LYS A 50 28.50 16.22 3.76
C LYS A 50 27.12 16.88 3.70
N SER A 51 27.11 18.20 3.90
CA SER A 51 25.93 19.01 3.61
C SER A 51 25.68 19.03 2.08
N ASN A 52 24.45 18.77 1.63
CA ASN A 52 23.96 18.89 0.24
C ASN A 52 23.82 17.62 -0.64
N SER A 53 23.80 16.40 -0.08
CA SER A 53 23.30 15.26 -0.87
C SER A 53 21.76 15.23 -0.90
N ASN A 54 21.16 14.95 -2.05
CA ASN A 54 19.71 14.74 -2.20
C ASN A 54 19.25 13.41 -1.59
N ILE A 55 20.16 12.46 -1.42
CA ILE A 55 19.89 11.15 -0.80
C ILE A 55 20.92 10.91 0.31
N VAL A 56 20.45 10.51 1.48
CA VAL A 56 21.30 10.20 2.64
C VAL A 56 20.93 8.86 3.23
N THR A 57 21.89 8.16 3.82
CA THR A 57 21.62 6.94 4.59
C THR A 57 21.50 7.30 6.06
N CYS A 58 20.41 6.89 6.71
CA CYS A 58 20.27 7.09 8.15
C CYS A 58 21.28 6.21 8.90
N PRO A 59 22.11 6.77 9.80
CA PRO A 59 23.10 5.99 10.54
C PRO A 59 22.47 5.06 11.59
N HIS A 60 21.17 5.21 11.89
CA HIS A 60 20.50 4.45 12.95
C HIS A 60 19.62 3.31 12.46
N CYS A 61 19.00 3.44 11.29
CA CYS A 61 18.15 2.40 10.70
C CYS A 61 18.62 1.94 9.32
N SER A 62 19.71 2.52 8.81
CA SER A 62 20.30 2.19 7.50
C SER A 62 19.38 2.43 6.29
N ALA A 63 18.23 3.08 6.50
CA ALA A 63 17.32 3.45 5.42
C ALA A 63 17.98 4.51 4.52
N LYS A 64 17.80 4.37 3.20
CA LYS A 64 18.14 5.40 2.21
C LYS A 64 16.98 6.38 2.13
N LEU A 65 17.25 7.66 2.36
CA LEU A 65 16.25 8.70 2.55
C LEU A 65 16.43 9.81 1.54
N THR A 66 15.34 10.26 0.92
CA THR A 66 15.32 11.49 0.12
C THR A 66 15.30 12.69 1.06
N VAL A 67 16.17 13.66 0.82
CA VAL A 67 16.31 14.85 1.66
C VAL A 67 15.28 15.90 1.26
N GLU A 68 14.50 16.37 2.22
CA GLU A 68 13.57 17.48 2.07
C GLU A 68 13.94 18.63 3.02
N LYS A 69 13.94 19.86 2.50
CA LYS A 69 14.33 21.08 3.23
C LYS A 69 13.12 21.90 3.73
N ASP A 70 11.90 21.41 3.53
CA ASP A 70 10.70 22.11 3.99
C ASP A 70 10.57 22.08 5.53
N ARG A 71 9.62 22.88 6.05
CA ARG A 71 9.33 22.97 7.49
C ARG A 71 8.24 22.00 7.97
N LYS A 72 7.72 21.11 7.10
CA LYS A 72 6.63 20.20 7.46
C LYS A 72 7.12 19.17 8.48
N ARG A 73 6.49 19.17 9.66
CA ARG A 73 6.85 18.25 10.77
C ARG A 73 6.11 16.92 10.73
N LYS A 74 4.98 16.86 10.02
CA LYS A 74 4.13 15.67 9.85
C LYS A 74 3.80 15.53 8.37
N ILE A 75 3.95 14.33 7.85
CA ILE A 75 3.53 13.93 6.52
C ILE A 75 2.51 12.81 6.71
N ALA A 76 1.31 13.01 6.18
CA ALA A 76 0.33 11.94 6.03
C ALA A 76 0.44 11.45 4.59
N TYR A 77 0.71 10.17 4.41
CA TYR A 77 0.84 9.53 3.12
C TYR A 77 -0.21 8.44 2.99
N LYS A 78 -0.91 8.40 1.87
CA LYS A 78 -1.96 7.42 1.59
C LYS A 78 -1.70 6.86 0.20
N ASP A 79 -1.90 5.56 0.04
CA ASP A 79 -1.68 4.91 -1.24
C ASP A 79 -2.48 3.62 -1.36
N TYR A 80 -2.55 3.11 -2.59
CA TYR A 80 -3.10 1.80 -2.89
C TYR A 80 -2.04 0.86 -3.43
N PHE A 81 -2.14 -0.40 -3.05
CA PHE A 81 -1.36 -1.47 -3.65
C PHE A 81 -2.22 -2.69 -3.91
N ALA A 82 -1.74 -3.57 -4.78
CA ALA A 82 -2.44 -4.78 -5.14
C ALA A 82 -1.66 -6.03 -4.72
N ILE A 83 -2.41 -7.10 -4.44
CA ILE A 83 -1.91 -8.46 -4.43
C ILE A 83 -2.68 -9.24 -5.48
N VAL A 84 -1.96 -9.89 -6.38
CA VAL A 84 -2.55 -10.69 -7.46
C VAL A 84 -2.37 -12.15 -7.11
N THR A 85 -3.48 -12.84 -6.87
CA THR A 85 -3.51 -14.24 -6.46
C THR A 85 -4.60 -15.01 -7.20
N ARG A 86 -4.71 -16.31 -6.95
CA ARG A 86 -5.79 -17.15 -7.47
C ARG A 86 -6.39 -18.02 -6.36
N CYS A 87 -7.68 -18.26 -6.40
CA CYS A 87 -8.37 -19.18 -5.49
C CYS A 87 -9.61 -19.76 -6.14
N GLY A 88 -9.84 -21.07 -6.00
CA GLY A 88 -11.07 -21.71 -6.45
C GLY A 88 -11.41 -21.52 -7.93
N GLY A 89 -10.40 -21.46 -8.81
CA GLY A 89 -10.57 -21.22 -10.25
C GLY A 89 -10.71 -19.75 -10.65
N PHE A 90 -10.70 -18.82 -9.70
CA PHE A 90 -10.72 -17.39 -9.97
C PHE A 90 -9.33 -16.79 -9.97
N GLN A 91 -9.11 -15.86 -10.89
CA GLN A 91 -8.08 -14.84 -10.76
C GLN A 91 -8.59 -13.76 -9.81
N ILE A 92 -7.78 -13.36 -8.83
CA ILE A 92 -8.19 -12.41 -7.79
C ILE A 92 -7.18 -11.28 -7.71
N ILE A 93 -7.65 -10.05 -7.87
CA ILE A 93 -6.87 -8.83 -7.64
C ILE A 93 -7.39 -8.21 -6.36
N ARG A 94 -6.58 -8.23 -5.31
CA ARG A 94 -6.89 -7.70 -3.98
C ARG A 94 -6.32 -6.30 -3.84
N MET A 95 -7.17 -5.31 -3.66
CA MET A 95 -6.80 -3.90 -3.56
C MET A 95 -6.79 -3.46 -2.10
N PHE A 96 -5.60 -3.08 -1.63
CA PHE A 96 -5.37 -2.62 -0.27
C PHE A 96 -5.15 -1.12 -0.26
N PHE A 97 -5.74 -0.47 0.75
CA PHE A 97 -5.42 0.89 1.10
C PHE A 97 -4.38 0.88 2.23
N MET A 98 -3.39 1.74 2.13
CA MET A 98 -2.39 1.96 3.16
C MET A 98 -2.32 3.45 3.51
N SER A 99 -2.18 3.74 4.79
CA SER A 99 -1.96 5.08 5.30
C SER A 99 -0.79 5.08 6.28
N ALA A 100 0.19 5.94 6.02
CA ALA A 100 1.36 6.15 6.86
C ALA A 100 1.39 7.59 7.40
N THR A 101 1.81 7.71 8.66
CA THR A 101 2.12 8.99 9.31
C THR A 101 3.59 9.02 9.66
N LEU A 102 4.30 9.94 9.02
CA LEU A 102 5.70 10.21 9.27
C LEU A 102 5.81 11.51 10.05
N ARG A 103 6.41 11.47 11.23
CA ARG A 103 6.50 12.64 12.12
C ARG A 103 7.93 12.83 12.60
N LYS A 104 8.43 14.06 12.46
CA LYS A 104 9.75 14.45 12.96
C LYS A 104 9.90 14.09 14.45
N GLY A 105 10.95 13.36 14.79
CA GLY A 105 11.22 12.94 16.16
C GLY A 105 10.45 11.71 16.64
N LYS A 106 9.65 11.06 15.79
CA LYS A 106 8.94 9.81 16.13
C LYS A 106 9.19 8.76 15.05
N LYS A 107 9.10 7.49 15.45
CA LYS A 107 9.08 6.37 14.51
C LYS A 107 7.84 6.49 13.61
N ALA A 108 7.99 6.20 12.32
CA ALA A 108 6.88 6.14 11.38
C ALA A 108 5.85 5.11 11.85
N THR A 109 4.59 5.44 11.65
CA THR A 109 3.45 4.56 11.96
C THR A 109 2.63 4.41 10.70
N TRP A 110 2.11 3.22 10.46
CA TRP A 110 1.29 2.96 9.29
C TRP A 110 0.25 1.89 9.61
N TRP A 111 -0.80 1.89 8.83
CA TRP A 111 -1.83 0.87 8.84
C TRP A 111 -2.23 0.56 7.41
N THR A 112 -2.75 -0.65 7.20
CA THR A 112 -3.28 -1.07 5.90
C THR A 112 -4.49 -1.95 6.12
N ASP A 113 -5.42 -1.90 5.16
CA ASP A 113 -6.55 -2.81 5.13
C ASP A 113 -7.03 -3.02 3.69
N GLU A 114 -7.72 -4.13 3.45
CA GLU A 114 -8.25 -4.51 2.15
C GLU A 114 -9.52 -3.72 1.84
N ALA A 115 -9.50 -2.93 0.78
CA ALA A 115 -10.63 -2.10 0.40
C ALA A 115 -11.65 -2.88 -0.45
N PHE A 116 -11.16 -3.58 -1.47
CA PHE A 116 -11.97 -4.40 -2.36
C PHE A 116 -11.13 -5.43 -3.13
N GLN A 117 -11.82 -6.33 -3.81
CA GLN A 117 -11.28 -7.42 -4.60
C GLN A 117 -12.02 -7.49 -5.93
N ARG A 118 -11.29 -7.79 -7.00
CA ARG A 118 -11.83 -8.18 -8.31
C ARG A 118 -11.69 -9.69 -8.46
N TRP A 119 -12.80 -10.39 -8.57
CA TRP A 119 -12.86 -11.84 -8.80
C TRP A 119 -13.20 -12.11 -10.25
N ILE A 120 -12.24 -12.63 -10.99
CA ILE A 120 -12.32 -12.78 -12.44
C ILE A 120 -12.30 -14.28 -12.76
N THR A 121 -13.30 -14.72 -13.51
CA THR A 121 -13.36 -16.09 -14.05
C THR A 121 -12.51 -16.23 -15.30
N SER A 122 -12.23 -17.46 -15.73
CA SER A 122 -11.44 -17.73 -16.93
C SER A 122 -12.05 -17.20 -18.23
N ASP A 123 -13.37 -17.00 -18.27
CA ASP A 123 -14.11 -16.38 -19.38
C ASP A 123 -14.21 -14.85 -19.28
N GLY A 124 -13.54 -14.24 -18.29
CA GLY A 124 -13.43 -12.78 -18.15
C GLY A 124 -14.59 -12.09 -17.43
N ARG A 125 -15.58 -12.84 -16.91
CA ARG A 125 -16.63 -12.25 -16.06
C ARG A 125 -16.04 -11.84 -14.71
N GLU A 126 -16.53 -10.73 -14.19
CA GLU A 126 -16.02 -10.15 -12.95
C GLU A 126 -17.10 -10.01 -11.88
N VAL A 127 -16.73 -10.29 -10.63
CA VAL A 127 -17.49 -9.97 -9.44
C VAL A 127 -16.64 -9.11 -8.51
N ILE A 128 -17.20 -7.99 -8.05
CA ILE A 128 -16.56 -7.14 -7.05
C ILE A 128 -16.96 -7.60 -5.65
N VAL A 129 -15.97 -7.78 -4.79
CA VAL A 129 -16.16 -7.94 -3.35
C VAL A 129 -15.50 -6.75 -2.66
N GLY A 130 -16.24 -5.97 -1.89
CA GLY A 130 -15.70 -4.71 -1.35
C GLY A 130 -16.34 -4.28 -0.05
N ARG A 131 -15.60 -3.44 0.68
CA ARG A 131 -16.10 -2.79 1.89
C ARG A 131 -17.26 -1.87 1.55
N LYS A 132 -18.14 -1.65 2.52
CA LYS A 132 -19.22 -0.68 2.40
C LYS A 132 -18.63 0.71 2.18
N ARG A 133 -19.35 1.51 1.41
CA ARG A 133 -19.03 2.92 1.15
C ARG A 133 -20.21 3.79 1.53
N ASN A 134 -19.92 5.03 1.89
CA ASN A 134 -20.94 6.06 1.98
C ASN A 134 -21.31 6.50 0.55
N TRP A 135 -22.58 6.36 0.17
CA TRP A 135 -23.11 6.68 -1.15
C TRP A 135 -22.97 8.17 -1.52
N LEU A 136 -22.86 9.07 -0.54
CA LEU A 136 -22.64 10.51 -0.77
C LEU A 136 -21.18 10.88 -0.96
N CYS A 137 -20.24 9.98 -0.64
CA CYS A 137 -18.83 10.33 -0.66
C CYS A 137 -18.22 10.20 -2.07
N ARG A 138 -17.66 11.32 -2.55
CA ARG A 138 -16.96 11.41 -3.84
C ARG A 138 -15.48 11.02 -3.79
N TYR A 139 -14.93 10.78 -2.61
CA TYR A 139 -13.53 10.37 -2.46
C TYR A 139 -13.36 8.87 -2.66
N VAL A 140 -12.46 8.47 -3.56
CA VAL A 140 -12.18 7.05 -3.85
C VAL A 140 -11.72 6.26 -2.61
N ASP A 141 -11.12 6.92 -1.61
CA ASP A 141 -10.59 6.31 -0.38
C ASP A 141 -11.53 6.31 0.83
N SER A 142 -12.80 6.64 0.63
CA SER A 142 -13.81 6.61 1.69
C SER A 142 -14.52 5.27 1.81
N TRP A 143 -13.86 4.33 2.48
CA TRP A 143 -14.39 3.03 2.86
C TRP A 143 -14.83 3.01 4.32
N ASP A 144 -15.83 2.20 4.62
CA ASP A 144 -16.15 1.82 5.99
C ASP A 144 -15.22 0.68 6.43
N TRP A 145 -14.14 1.04 7.13
CA TRP A 145 -13.13 0.09 7.63
C TRP A 145 -13.65 -0.85 8.71
N SER A 146 -14.85 -0.62 9.23
CA SER A 146 -15.52 -1.53 10.17
C SER A 146 -16.44 -2.54 9.48
N SER A 147 -16.74 -2.35 8.19
CA SER A 147 -17.64 -3.23 7.43
C SER A 147 -16.92 -4.44 6.82
N ASP A 148 -17.64 -5.54 6.71
CA ASP A 148 -17.14 -6.75 6.04
C ASP A 148 -17.00 -6.57 4.51
N LEU A 149 -16.16 -7.42 3.93
CA LEU A 149 -16.04 -7.59 2.49
C LEU A 149 -17.23 -8.41 1.96
N GLU A 150 -18.09 -7.77 1.18
CA GLU A 150 -19.30 -8.39 0.62
C GLU A 150 -19.35 -8.21 -0.89
N VAL A 151 -20.17 -9.00 -1.59
CA VAL A 151 -20.42 -8.78 -3.02
C VAL A 151 -21.11 -7.43 -3.21
N ARG A 152 -20.53 -6.57 -4.06
CA ARG A 152 -21.05 -5.23 -4.35
C ARG A 152 -21.22 -5.04 -5.84
N GLN A 153 -22.11 -4.11 -6.21
CA GLN A 153 -22.13 -3.56 -7.55
C GLN A 153 -20.85 -2.75 -7.80
N GLU A 154 -20.41 -2.69 -9.06
CA GLU A 154 -19.26 -1.87 -9.42
C GLU A 154 -19.57 -0.38 -9.19
N HIS A 155 -18.52 0.37 -8.85
CA HIS A 155 -18.58 1.77 -8.45
C HIS A 155 -17.26 2.42 -8.89
N TYR A 156 -17.25 3.71 -9.20
CA TYR A 156 -16.06 4.39 -9.73
C TYR A 156 -14.82 4.24 -8.81
N ALA A 157 -15.01 4.09 -7.50
CA ALA A 157 -13.90 3.87 -6.58
C ALA A 157 -13.18 2.51 -6.77
N HIS A 158 -13.78 1.55 -7.46
CA HIS A 158 -13.14 0.29 -7.82
C HIS A 158 -12.18 0.43 -9.01
N SER A 159 -12.14 1.60 -9.68
CA SER A 159 -11.23 1.86 -10.81
C SER A 159 -9.87 2.42 -10.38
N VAL A 160 -9.57 2.46 -9.07
CA VAL A 160 -8.28 2.93 -8.57
C VAL A 160 -7.17 1.99 -9.01
N CYS A 161 -6.13 2.55 -9.64
CA CYS A 161 -4.92 1.82 -10.00
C CYS A 161 -4.01 1.65 -8.77
N PRO A 162 -3.48 0.45 -8.52
CA PRO A 162 -2.47 0.27 -7.48
C PRO A 162 -1.17 0.97 -7.91
N ASN A 163 -0.49 1.62 -6.97
CA ASN A 163 0.87 2.11 -7.20
C ASN A 163 1.82 0.93 -7.49
N LYS A 164 1.65 -0.17 -6.74
CA LYS A 164 2.52 -1.33 -6.85
C LYS A 164 1.78 -2.64 -6.62
N ILE A 165 2.24 -3.70 -7.27
CA ILE A 165 1.88 -5.08 -6.95
C ILE A 165 2.90 -5.63 -5.95
N ILE A 166 2.42 -6.16 -4.82
CA ILE A 166 3.25 -6.63 -3.72
C ILE A 166 3.25 -8.15 -3.65
N GLY A 167 4.46 -8.72 -3.59
CA GLY A 167 4.65 -10.17 -3.50
C GLY A 167 4.67 -10.84 -4.86
N ARG A 168 4.59 -12.17 -4.85
CA ARG A 168 4.56 -12.97 -6.07
C ARG A 168 3.16 -12.90 -6.70
N VAL A 169 3.12 -12.72 -8.01
CA VAL A 169 1.90 -12.79 -8.81
C VAL A 169 1.56 -14.25 -9.05
N TYR A 170 0.31 -14.63 -8.77
CA TYR A 170 -0.22 -15.94 -9.14
C TYR A 170 -1.36 -15.75 -10.13
N ALA A 171 -1.08 -16.16 -11.37
CA ALA A 171 -2.06 -16.17 -12.44
C ALA A 171 -2.75 -17.56 -12.54
N ILE A 172 -4.03 -17.57 -12.91
CA ILE A 172 -4.71 -18.82 -13.28
C ILE A 172 -4.09 -19.42 -14.56
N PRO A 173 -4.09 -20.77 -14.71
CA PRO A 173 -3.44 -21.44 -15.84
C PRO A 173 -3.90 -20.94 -17.22
N GLU A 174 -5.17 -20.53 -17.34
CA GLU A 174 -5.76 -20.00 -18.56
C GLU A 174 -5.13 -18.68 -18.99
N LEU A 175 -4.85 -17.78 -18.03
CA LEU A 175 -4.17 -16.52 -18.32
C LEU A 175 -2.70 -16.74 -18.69
N VAL A 176 -2.02 -17.66 -18.00
CA VAL A 176 -0.62 -18.01 -18.32
C VAL A 176 -0.53 -18.61 -19.72
N ARG A 177 -1.45 -19.51 -20.09
CA ARG A 177 -1.53 -20.08 -21.44
C ARG A 177 -1.70 -19.00 -22.50
N ASN A 178 -2.43 -17.94 -22.19
CA ASN A 178 -2.68 -16.81 -23.09
C ASN A 178 -1.55 -15.75 -23.07
N GLY A 179 -0.38 -16.07 -22.49
CA GLY A 179 0.82 -15.23 -22.56
C GLY A 179 1.01 -14.26 -21.40
N PHE A 180 0.20 -14.36 -20.33
CA PHE A 180 0.43 -13.58 -19.10
C PHE A 180 1.57 -14.21 -18.28
N ASN A 181 2.76 -13.59 -18.34
CA ASN A 181 3.96 -13.99 -17.61
C ASN A 181 4.21 -13.12 -16.38
#